data_AF-A0A2P2ILR5-F1
#
_entry.id   AF-A0A2P2ILR5-F1
#
_cell.length_a   1.000
_cell.length_b   1.000
_cell.length_c   1.000
_cell.angle_alpha   90.00
_cell.angle_beta   90.00
_cell.angle_gamma   90.00
#
_symmetry.space_group_name_H-M   'P 1'
#
loop_
_entity.id
_entity.type
_entity.pdbx_description
1 polymer ?
#
loop_
_entity_poly.entity_id
_entity_poly.type
_entity_poly.pdbx_seq_one_letter_code
_entity_poly.pdbx_strand_id
1 'polypeptide(L)'
;MEIMSKNMDTSRKETEFALTALMEIPSQYKATIELHLLGHRKGGIPQRVPLPPPLSCVPSFSSPKLHLSASYAPSVPSYRDSQPASSAPLATSSDYDNQLCPICLSNKKDMAFGCGHQTCCDCGESLQLCPICRSTIQTRIKLY
;
A
#
# COMPACT_ATOMS: atom_id res chain seq x y z
N MET A 1 10.69 1.06 15.06
CA MET A 1 9.65 0.28 15.76
C MET A 1 10.24 -0.50 16.94
N GLU A 2 11.25 0.05 17.62
CA GLU A 2 12.12 -0.69 18.53
C GLU A 2 11.49 -0.96 19.90
N ILE A 3 10.61 -0.06 20.37
CA ILE A 3 9.93 -0.16 21.69
C ILE A 3 9.10 -1.45 21.80
N MET A 4 8.42 -1.85 20.71
CA MET A 4 7.58 -3.06 20.71
C MET A 4 8.40 -4.36 20.69
N SER A 5 9.62 -4.31 20.15
CA SER A 5 10.52 -5.46 20.01
C SER A 5 11.36 -5.75 21.25
N LYS A 6 11.48 -4.81 22.20
CA LYS A 6 12.21 -5.03 23.47
C LYS A 6 11.52 -6.08 24.33
N ASN A 7 12.26 -6.83 25.15
CA ASN A 7 11.67 -7.77 26.11
C ASN A 7 11.27 -7.05 27.40
N MET A 8 10.05 -6.52 27.45
CA MET A 8 9.51 -5.69 28.55
C MET A 8 8.00 -5.94 28.66
N ASP A 9 7.41 -5.62 29.81
CA ASP A 9 5.95 -5.69 29.98
C ASP A 9 5.21 -4.81 28.96
N THR A 10 4.11 -5.31 28.42
CA THR A 10 3.31 -4.61 27.41
C THR A 10 2.89 -3.22 27.87
N SER A 11 2.43 -3.08 29.13
CA SER A 11 2.04 -1.78 29.69
C SER A 11 3.19 -0.77 29.67
N ARG A 12 4.43 -1.21 29.90
CA ARG A 12 5.61 -0.35 29.85
C ARG A 12 5.94 0.08 28.42
N LYS A 13 5.81 -0.84 27.45
CA LYS A 13 5.99 -0.54 26.03
C LYS A 13 4.96 0.47 25.52
N GLU A 14 3.69 0.27 25.88
CA GLU A 14 2.60 1.19 25.53
C GLU A 14 2.84 2.58 26.11
N THR A 15 3.30 2.65 27.36
CA THR A 15 3.63 3.92 28.01
C THR A 15 4.80 4.63 27.33
N GLU A 16 5.88 3.90 27.02
CA GLU A 16 7.04 4.46 26.31
C GLU A 16 6.66 4.93 24.91
N PHE A 17 5.84 4.16 24.19
CA PHE A 17 5.31 4.53 22.89
C PHE A 17 4.43 5.78 22.96
N ALA A 18 3.48 5.82 23.89
CA ALA A 18 2.59 6.96 24.07
C ALA A 18 3.37 8.23 24.43
N LEU A 19 4.34 8.13 25.35
CA LEU A 19 5.17 9.26 25.75
C LEU A 19 5.96 9.77 24.53
N THR A 20 6.70 8.90 23.85
CA THR A 20 7.50 9.31 22.69
C THR A 20 6.66 9.90 21.55
N ALA A 21 5.44 9.39 21.33
CA ALA A 21 4.55 9.91 20.30
C ALA A 21 3.88 11.25 20.67
N LEU A 22 3.68 11.53 21.97
CA LEU A 22 2.78 12.60 22.40
C LEU A 22 3.45 13.76 23.16
N MET A 23 4.70 13.64 23.60
CA MET A 23 5.34 14.68 24.42
C MET A 23 5.49 16.04 23.71
N GLU A 24 5.53 16.07 22.38
CA GLU A 24 5.58 17.32 21.61
C GLU A 24 4.20 17.94 21.37
N ILE A 25 3.11 17.18 21.54
CA ILE A 25 1.76 17.65 21.23
C ILE A 25 1.36 18.88 22.07
N PRO A 26 1.66 18.96 23.39
CA PRO A 26 1.33 20.15 24.18
C PRO A 26 1.99 21.44 23.70
N SER A 27 3.27 21.40 23.29
CA SER A 27 3.98 22.57 22.80
C SER A 27 3.51 22.97 21.40
N GLN A 28 3.29 21.99 20.52
CA GLN A 28 2.70 22.21 19.20
C GLN A 28 1.32 22.86 19.30
N TYR A 29 0.46 22.36 20.20
CA TYR A 29 -0.86 22.93 20.45
C TYR A 29 -0.78 24.39 20.90
N LYS A 30 0.08 24.71 21.88
CA LYS A 30 0.30 26.09 22.32
C LYS A 30 0.75 27.00 21.18
N ALA A 31 1.69 26.54 20.35
CA ALA A 31 2.14 27.29 19.18
C ALA A 31 0.98 27.59 18.21
N THR A 32 0.05 26.65 18.00
CA THR A 32 -1.13 26.91 17.14
C THR A 32 -2.09 27.96 17.70
N ILE A 33 -2.16 28.10 19.04
CA ILE A 33 -2.93 29.17 19.69
C ILE A 33 -2.22 30.51 19.50
N GLU A 34 -0.93 30.59 19.82
CA GLU A 34 -0.13 31.83 19.74
C GLU A 34 -0.07 32.38 18.31
N LEU A 35 0.04 31.50 17.32
CA LEU A 35 0.00 31.84 15.90
C LEU A 35 -1.42 32.07 15.35
N HIS A 36 -2.45 32.00 16.20
CA HIS A 36 -3.86 32.17 15.81
C HIS A 36 -4.29 31.27 14.64
N LEU A 37 -3.70 30.07 14.56
CA LEU A 37 -4.02 29.09 13.52
C LEU A 37 -5.27 28.29 13.89
N LEU A 38 -5.50 28.09 15.19
CA LEU A 38 -6.65 27.36 15.69
C LEU A 38 -7.95 28.14 15.40
N GLY A 39 -8.93 27.47 14.80
CA GLY A 39 -10.22 28.06 14.42
C GLY A 39 -10.20 28.96 13.18
N HIS A 40 -9.04 29.26 12.59
CA HIS A 40 -8.92 30.15 11.43
C HIS A 40 -8.80 29.35 10.13
N ARG A 41 -9.49 29.79 9.07
CA ARG A 41 -9.39 29.20 7.73
C ARG A 41 -8.24 29.85 6.96
N LYS A 42 -7.18 29.07 6.70
CA LYS A 42 -6.09 29.50 5.80
C LYS A 42 -6.53 29.31 4.35
N GLY A 43 -6.66 30.42 3.61
CA GLY A 43 -6.90 30.39 2.16
C GLY A 43 -5.71 29.76 1.40
N GLY A 44 -5.95 29.22 0.21
CA GLY A 44 -4.88 28.73 -0.67
C GLY A 44 -4.35 27.33 -0.36
N ILE A 45 -5.02 26.54 0.47
CA ILE A 45 -4.71 25.11 0.63
C ILE A 45 -5.49 24.32 -0.43
N PRO A 46 -4.81 23.56 -1.32
CA PRO A 46 -5.50 22.74 -2.32
C PRO A 46 -6.42 21.72 -1.65
N GLN A 47 -7.64 21.59 -2.18
CA GLN A 47 -8.59 20.58 -1.72
C GLN A 47 -8.05 19.19 -2.05
N ARG A 48 -7.87 18.35 -1.02
CA ARG A 48 -7.59 16.92 -1.20
C ARG A 48 -8.89 16.14 -1.08
N VAL A 49 -9.18 15.29 -2.06
CA VAL A 49 -10.32 14.36 -2.04
C VAL A 49 -9.78 12.96 -1.78
N PRO A 50 -10.12 12.29 -0.66
CA PRO A 50 -9.66 10.93 -0.39
C PRO A 50 -10.28 9.96 -1.39
N LEU A 51 -9.49 8.98 -1.83
CA LEU A 51 -10.00 7.86 -2.61
C LEU A 51 -10.87 6.96 -1.71
N PRO A 52 -11.88 6.27 -2.27
CA PRO A 52 -12.62 5.26 -1.53
C PRO A 52 -11.66 4.13 -1.09
N PRO A 53 -11.91 3.49 0.08
CA PRO A 53 -11.11 2.36 0.50
C PRO A 53 -11.16 1.26 -0.58
N PRO A 54 -10.03 0.60 -0.89
CA PRO A 54 -10.03 -0.49 -1.85
C PRO A 54 -10.82 -1.65 -1.24
N LEU A 55 -12.05 -1.85 -1.69
CA LEU A 55 -12.78 -3.07 -1.39
C LEU A 55 -12.10 -4.20 -2.16
N SER A 56 -11.64 -5.23 -1.44
CA SER A 56 -11.21 -6.48 -2.04
C SER A 56 -12.40 -7.07 -2.80
N CYS A 57 -12.40 -6.88 -4.11
CA CYS A 57 -13.38 -7.49 -4.98
C CYS A 57 -13.14 -9.00 -4.96
N VAL A 58 -13.93 -9.71 -4.16
CA VAL A 58 -14.15 -11.15 -4.32
C VAL A 58 -14.62 -11.34 -5.77
N PRO A 59 -14.14 -12.33 -6.55
CA PRO A 59 -14.60 -12.53 -7.91
C PRO A 59 -16.02 -13.09 -7.88
N SER A 60 -16.99 -12.21 -7.66
CA SER A 60 -18.39 -12.50 -7.87
C SER A 60 -18.61 -12.45 -9.37
N PHE A 61 -18.58 -13.63 -9.98
CA PHE A 61 -19.10 -13.85 -11.32
C PHE A 61 -20.51 -13.24 -11.38
N SER A 62 -20.71 -12.38 -12.38
CA SER A 62 -22.00 -11.84 -12.82
C SER A 62 -22.60 -10.68 -12.00
N SER A 63 -22.31 -9.43 -12.40
CA SER A 63 -23.33 -8.40 -12.73
C SER A 63 -22.69 -7.09 -13.26
N PRO A 64 -23.37 -6.31 -14.11
CA PRO A 64 -22.76 -5.25 -14.92
C PRO A 64 -22.63 -3.90 -14.18
N LYS A 65 -21.45 -3.29 -14.37
CA LYS A 65 -21.10 -1.84 -14.33
C LYS A 65 -22.10 -0.90 -13.63
N LEU A 66 -21.76 -0.48 -12.40
CA LEU A 66 -22.16 0.84 -11.91
C LEU A 66 -21.17 1.89 -12.44
N HIS A 67 -21.62 2.67 -13.40
CA HIS A 67 -20.93 3.88 -13.85
C HIS A 67 -20.97 4.91 -12.70
N LEU A 68 -19.92 4.98 -11.90
CA LEU A 68 -19.64 6.18 -11.11
C LEU A 68 -18.44 6.85 -11.76
N SER A 69 -18.73 7.84 -12.61
CA SER A 69 -17.73 8.74 -13.20
C SER A 69 -17.01 9.47 -12.07
N ALA A 70 -15.93 8.90 -11.57
CA ALA A 70 -14.93 9.64 -10.82
C ALA A 70 -14.22 10.55 -11.85
N SER A 71 -14.67 11.79 -11.95
CA SER A 71 -13.99 12.83 -12.72
C SER A 71 -12.65 13.13 -12.02
N TYR A 72 -11.64 12.32 -12.34
CA TYR A 72 -10.26 12.57 -11.96
C TYR A 72 -9.77 13.82 -12.71
N ALA A 73 -9.71 14.95 -12.02
CA ALA A 73 -8.90 16.09 -12.44
C ALA A 73 -7.60 16.07 -11.61
N PRO A 74 -6.45 15.70 -12.18
CA PRO A 74 -5.17 15.87 -11.50
C PRO A 74 -4.93 17.38 -11.34
N SER A 75 -5.01 17.88 -10.12
CA SER A 75 -4.87 19.32 -9.80
C SER A 75 -3.44 19.75 -9.50
N VAL A 76 -2.43 19.06 -10.04
CA VAL A 76 -1.01 19.43 -9.83
C VAL A 76 -0.21 19.32 -11.14
N PRO A 77 0.53 20.37 -11.54
CA PRO A 77 1.47 20.28 -12.66
C PRO A 77 2.57 19.26 -12.35
N SER A 78 2.90 18.43 -13.34
CA SER A 78 4.00 17.47 -13.29
C SER A 78 5.35 18.20 -13.15
N TYR A 79 5.84 18.35 -11.92
CA TYR A 79 7.24 18.69 -11.69
C TYR A 79 8.09 17.48 -12.06
N ARG A 80 8.78 17.55 -13.20
CA ARG A 80 9.94 16.70 -13.46
C ARG A 80 11.08 17.24 -12.61
N ASP A 81 11.38 16.56 -11.52
CA ASP A 81 12.66 16.73 -10.85
C ASP A 81 13.47 15.45 -11.03
N SER A 82 14.57 15.60 -11.76
CA SER A 82 15.56 14.56 -11.98
C SER A 82 16.64 14.78 -10.94
N GLN A 83 16.81 13.87 -9.98
CA GLN A 83 18.13 13.47 -9.42
C GLN A 83 17.97 12.27 -8.47
N PRO A 84 19.01 11.43 -8.33
CA PRO A 84 18.94 10.11 -7.74
C PRO A 84 19.40 10.06 -6.28
N ALA A 85 19.23 8.88 -5.69
CA ALA A 85 19.82 8.37 -4.45
C ALA A 85 19.10 8.69 -3.13
N SER A 86 18.41 7.66 -2.63
CA SER A 86 18.82 7.05 -1.35
C SER A 86 18.26 5.63 -1.30
N SER A 87 19.16 4.66 -1.49
CA SER A 87 18.95 3.27 -1.15
C SER A 87 18.73 3.17 0.35
N ALA A 88 17.48 3.12 0.78
CA ALA A 88 17.14 2.63 2.11
C ALA A 88 17.65 1.18 2.24
N PRO A 89 18.13 0.76 3.43
CA PRO A 89 18.54 -0.62 3.62
C PRO A 89 17.32 -1.51 3.45
N LEU A 90 17.44 -2.46 2.53
CA LEU A 90 16.44 -3.48 2.24
C LEU A 90 16.20 -4.23 3.56
N ALA A 91 14.99 -4.09 4.10
CA ALA A 91 14.57 -4.92 5.20
C ALA A 91 14.76 -6.37 4.78
N THR A 92 15.53 -7.13 5.56
CA THR A 92 15.75 -8.57 5.39
C THR A 92 14.46 -9.33 5.75
N SER A 93 13.33 -8.98 5.14
CA SER A 93 12.14 -9.83 5.11
C SER A 93 12.37 -10.84 4.01
N SER A 94 12.92 -11.98 4.41
CA SER A 94 12.91 -13.28 3.74
C SER A 94 12.59 -13.24 2.24
N ASP A 95 13.63 -13.45 1.43
CA ASP A 95 13.56 -13.74 -0.01
C ASP A 95 12.48 -14.79 -0.38
N TYR A 96 12.04 -15.57 0.62
CA TYR A 96 10.97 -16.55 0.55
C TYR A 96 9.61 -15.96 0.15
N ASP A 97 9.16 -14.85 0.75
CA ASP A 97 7.81 -14.30 0.48
C ASP A 97 7.68 -13.80 -0.96
N ASN A 98 8.77 -13.30 -1.53
CA ASN A 98 8.83 -12.88 -2.93
C ASN A 98 8.77 -14.05 -3.92
N GLN A 99 8.97 -15.29 -3.45
CA GLN A 99 8.88 -16.51 -4.26
C GLN A 99 7.53 -17.23 -4.12
N LEU A 100 6.68 -16.82 -3.18
CA LEU A 100 5.37 -17.44 -2.95
C LEU A 100 4.32 -16.93 -3.94
N CYS A 101 3.40 -17.82 -4.31
CA CYS A 101 2.29 -17.49 -5.19
C CYS A 101 1.43 -16.38 -4.57
N PRO A 102 1.14 -15.28 -5.28
CA PRO A 102 0.36 -14.17 -4.73
C PRO A 102 -1.12 -14.50 -4.48
N ILE A 103 -1.57 -15.70 -4.85
CA ILE A 103 -2.96 -16.15 -4.69
C ILE A 103 -3.09 -16.98 -3.41
N CYS A 104 -2.30 -18.05 -3.27
CA CYS A 104 -2.38 -18.95 -2.11
C CYS A 104 -1.40 -18.62 -0.99
N LEU A 105 -0.39 -17.78 -1.24
CA LEU A 105 0.68 -17.41 -0.30
C LEU A 105 1.36 -18.62 0.36
N SER A 106 1.38 -19.77 -0.34
CA SER A 106 1.83 -21.05 0.23
C SER A 106 2.76 -21.79 -0.74
N ASN A 107 2.34 -21.98 -1.98
CA ASN A 107 3.13 -22.66 -3.01
C ASN A 107 4.10 -21.67 -3.69
N LYS A 108 5.24 -22.17 -4.18
CA LYS A 108 6.20 -21.37 -4.94
C LYS A 108 5.64 -20.99 -6.32
N LYS A 109 6.16 -19.92 -6.89
CA LYS A 109 5.88 -19.48 -8.27
C LYS A 109 6.54 -20.43 -9.28
N ASP A 110 5.79 -21.40 -9.78
CA ASP A 110 6.25 -22.38 -10.79
C ASP A 110 5.49 -22.27 -12.13
N MET A 111 4.69 -21.22 -12.33
CA MET A 111 4.03 -20.90 -13.60
C MET A 111 4.16 -19.41 -13.95
N ALA A 112 4.51 -19.11 -15.20
CA ALA A 112 4.48 -17.77 -15.77
C ALA A 112 3.42 -17.63 -16.87
N PHE A 113 2.77 -16.47 -16.95
CA PHE A 113 1.87 -16.11 -18.04
C PHE A 113 2.63 -15.40 -19.17
N GLY A 114 2.03 -15.34 -20.36
CA GLY A 114 2.60 -14.60 -21.51
C GLY A 114 2.85 -13.10 -21.27
N CYS A 115 2.29 -12.53 -20.20
CA CYS A 115 2.58 -11.15 -19.75
C CYS A 115 3.78 -11.02 -18.80
N GLY A 116 4.46 -12.13 -18.46
CA GLY A 116 5.63 -12.17 -17.57
C GLY A 116 5.33 -12.36 -16.08
N HIS A 117 4.08 -12.22 -15.65
CA HIS A 117 3.68 -12.42 -14.26
C HIS A 117 3.55 -13.90 -13.88
N GLN A 118 3.75 -14.20 -12.60
CA GLN A 118 3.91 -15.58 -12.11
C GLN A 118 2.95 -15.95 -10.97
N THR A 119 2.54 -17.22 -10.94
CA THR A 119 1.74 -17.87 -9.88
C THR A 119 2.25 -19.31 -9.66
N CYS A 120 1.67 -20.06 -8.72
CA CYS A 120 1.83 -21.51 -8.73
C CYS A 120 0.93 -22.16 -9.80
N CYS A 121 1.21 -23.40 -10.19
CA CYS A 121 0.41 -24.17 -11.15
C CYS A 121 -1.02 -24.38 -10.63
N ASP A 122 -1.20 -24.78 -9.36
CA ASP A 122 -2.51 -25.05 -8.78
C ASP A 122 -3.46 -23.86 -8.88
N CYS A 123 -2.94 -22.65 -8.67
CA CYS A 123 -3.72 -21.42 -8.76
C CYS A 123 -3.80 -20.87 -10.20
N GLY A 124 -2.82 -21.16 -11.05
CA GLY A 124 -2.65 -20.54 -12.37
C GLY A 124 -3.39 -21.24 -13.52
N GLU A 125 -3.69 -22.54 -13.39
CA GLU A 125 -4.27 -23.34 -14.47
C GLU A 125 -5.63 -22.83 -14.95
N SER A 126 -6.51 -22.45 -14.02
CA SER A 126 -7.90 -22.05 -14.32
C SER A 126 -8.08 -20.55 -14.60
N LEU A 127 -7.03 -19.73 -14.46
CA LEU A 127 -7.12 -18.28 -14.60
C LEU A 127 -7.24 -17.88 -16.07
N GLN A 128 -8.26 -17.08 -16.41
CA GLN A 128 -8.42 -16.51 -17.76
C GLN A 128 -7.72 -15.15 -17.91
N LEU A 129 -7.58 -14.41 -16.81
CA LEU A 129 -6.92 -13.11 -16.76
C LEU A 129 -5.78 -13.16 -15.74
N CYS A 130 -4.68 -12.47 -16.05
CA CYS A 130 -3.58 -12.32 -15.12
C CYS A 130 -4.06 -11.57 -13.85
N PRO A 131 -3.82 -12.08 -12.64
CA PRO A 131 -4.24 -11.43 -11.39
C PRO A 131 -3.50 -10.11 -11.13
N ILE A 132 -2.38 -9.87 -11.81
CA ILE A 132 -1.51 -8.71 -11.58
C ILE A 132 -1.78 -7.60 -12.60
N CYS A 133 -1.74 -7.89 -13.91
CA CYS A 133 -1.94 -6.88 -14.95
C CYS A 133 -3.27 -6.99 -15.70
N ARG A 134 -4.12 -7.97 -15.38
CA ARG A 134 -5.44 -8.21 -15.99
C ARG A 134 -5.42 -8.52 -17.50
N SER A 135 -4.25 -8.71 -18.09
CA SER A 135 -4.13 -9.20 -19.48
C SER A 135 -4.71 -10.61 -19.60
N THR A 136 -5.36 -10.91 -20.73
CA THR A 136 -5.84 -12.25 -21.06
C THR A 136 -4.67 -13.24 -21.11
N ILE A 137 -4.83 -14.38 -20.45
CA ILE A 137 -3.80 -15.43 -20.40
C ILE A 137 -3.97 -16.33 -21.62
N GLN A 138 -3.14 -16.09 -22.64
CA GLN A 138 -3.04 -16.95 -23.82
C GLN A 138 -1.96 -18.03 -23.66
N THR A 139 -0.88 -17.71 -22.95
CA THR A 139 0.28 -18.60 -22.77
C THR A 139 0.51 -18.86 -21.29
N ARG A 140 0.75 -20.14 -20.95
CA ARG A 140 1.17 -20.60 -19.62
C ARG A 140 2.46 -21.39 -19.78
N ILE A 141 3.48 -21.01 -19.03
CA ILE A 141 4.83 -21.60 -19.08
C ILE A 141 5.11 -22.18 -17.71
N LYS A 142 5.37 -23.48 -17.62
CA LYS A 142 5.82 -24.13 -16.39
C LYS A 142 7.30 -23.84 -16.18
N LEU A 143 7.65 -23.37 -14.98
CA LEU A 143 9.01 -23.07 -14.56
C LEU A 143 9.56 -24.27 -13.77
N TYR A 144 10.85 -24.57 -13.92
CA TYR A 144 11.54 -25.68 -13.26
C TYR A 144 12.56 -25.16 -12.25
#